data_AF-A0A1H7C4W1-F1
#
_entry.id   AF-A0A1H7C4W1-F1
#
_cell.length_a   1.000
_cell.length_b   1.000
_cell.length_c   1.000
_cell.angle_alpha   90.00
_cell.angle_beta   90.00
_cell.angle_gamma   90.00
#
_symmetry.space_group_name_H-M   'P 1'
#
loop_
_entity.id
_entity.type
_entity.pdbx_description
1 polymer ?
#
loop_
_entity_poly.entity_id
_entity_poly.type
_entity_poly.pdbx_seq_one_letter_code
_entity_poly.pdbx_strand_id
1 'polypeptide(L)'
;MTTPITSLQKEYIRLLDSSAAAMTIAGADMTPGAFVGVVWRNLTFTGCDFAGDGNVRLASMTDCTFVDCQFLAPNHDFGVMQKVSFSQCRSVGRSVFCGRDGSSGVVFDGCTFSGGGSAPAEFEGIGCTGEVVFRNCTGSGDVLVAGTRLMMESCQFDNMTFAIGRQRSRGAPLAATVVIDHSQGTGVWRMVDGRMKTSHIRNSSFEQIVNDGSECEA
;
A
#
# COMPACT_ATOMS: atom_id res chain seq x y z
N MET A 1 8.95 20.40 9.59
CA MET A 1 9.95 19.74 10.44
C MET A 1 9.19 18.81 11.36
N THR A 2 9.45 17.52 11.29
CA THR A 2 8.76 16.50 12.07
C THR A 2 9.46 16.29 13.43
N THR A 3 8.71 15.80 14.41
CA THR A 3 9.18 15.52 15.78
C THR A 3 9.32 14.01 15.98
N PRO A 4 10.46 13.49 16.47
CA PRO A 4 10.61 12.07 16.77
C PRO A 4 9.45 11.51 17.59
N ILE A 5 8.84 10.42 17.14
CA ILE A 5 7.69 9.82 17.82
C ILE A 5 8.00 9.46 19.27
N THR A 6 9.24 9.05 19.57
CA THR A 6 9.72 8.74 20.92
C THR A 6 9.75 9.94 21.87
N SER A 7 9.75 11.17 21.33
CA SER A 7 9.64 12.40 22.12
C SER A 7 8.19 12.80 22.38
N LEU A 8 7.24 12.26 21.62
CA LEU A 8 5.80 12.43 21.80
C LEU A 8 5.26 11.31 22.71
N GLN A 9 5.56 11.40 24.01
CA GLN A 9 5.38 10.27 24.95
C GLN A 9 3.95 9.70 24.95
N LYS A 10 2.93 10.56 24.93
CA LYS A 10 1.53 10.14 24.94
C LYS A 10 1.18 9.35 23.68
N GLU A 11 1.57 9.87 22.53
CA GLU A 11 1.36 9.29 21.20
C GLU A 11 2.14 7.98 21.05
N TYR A 12 3.39 7.95 21.51
CA TYR A 12 4.22 6.76 21.48
C TYR A 12 3.63 5.63 22.32
N ILE A 13 3.20 5.92 23.55
CA ILE A 13 2.52 4.93 24.42
C ILE A 13 1.24 4.43 23.74
N ARG A 14 0.45 5.34 23.14
CA ARG A 14 -0.77 4.97 22.42
C ARG A 14 -0.52 4.01 21.26
N LEU A 15 0.60 4.14 20.56
CA LEU A 15 0.97 3.26 19.45
C LEU A 15 1.40 1.86 19.90
N LEU A 16 1.70 1.67 21.19
CA LEU A 16 2.15 0.40 21.76
C LEU A 16 1.05 -0.35 22.52
N ASP A 17 0.06 0.35 23.08
CA ASP A 17 -0.92 -0.22 24.00
C ASP A 17 -2.10 -0.97 23.34
N SER A 18 -2.21 -0.94 22.00
CA SER A 18 -3.31 -1.55 21.22
C SER A 18 -4.72 -1.09 21.58
N SER A 19 -4.85 0.04 22.28
CA SER A 19 -6.14 0.65 22.63
C SER A 19 -6.99 0.94 21.38
N ALA A 20 -8.30 1.10 21.57
CA ALA A 20 -9.25 1.53 20.54
C ALA A 20 -9.62 3.03 20.63
N ALA A 21 -9.05 3.75 21.60
CA ALA A 21 -9.31 5.17 21.79
C ALA A 21 -8.80 5.99 20.60
N ALA A 22 -9.65 6.88 20.09
CA ALA A 22 -9.28 7.76 18.98
C ALA A 22 -8.06 8.62 19.34
N MET A 23 -7.10 8.76 18.42
CA MET A 23 -6.00 9.70 18.58
C MET A 23 -5.51 10.22 17.23
N THR A 24 -5.25 11.53 17.18
CA THR A 24 -4.52 12.16 16.07
C THR A 24 -3.06 12.31 16.47
N ILE A 25 -2.17 11.89 15.58
CA ILE A 25 -0.71 12.01 15.67
C ILE A 25 -0.28 12.89 14.50
N ALA A 26 0.25 14.06 14.78
CA ALA A 26 0.57 15.06 13.77
C ALA A 26 2.05 15.40 13.75
N GLY A 27 2.63 15.52 12.55
CA GLY A 27 4.01 15.98 12.38
C GLY A 27 5.05 15.08 13.05
N ALA A 28 4.78 13.79 13.19
CA ALA A 28 5.70 12.85 13.83
C ALA A 28 6.69 12.25 12.83
N ASP A 29 7.95 12.13 13.24
CA ASP A 29 8.95 11.26 12.61
C ASP A 29 8.88 9.88 13.26
N MET A 30 8.43 8.90 12.48
CA MET A 30 8.16 7.54 12.96
C MET A 30 9.42 6.65 12.94
N THR A 31 10.51 7.12 12.33
CA THR A 31 11.76 6.36 12.14
C THR A 31 12.33 5.78 13.45
N PRO A 32 12.38 6.54 14.57
CA PRO A 32 12.97 6.05 15.81
C PRO A 32 12.08 5.07 16.58
N GLY A 33 10.82 4.91 16.20
CA GLY A 33 9.90 3.98 16.85
C GLY A 33 10.14 2.54 16.40
N ALA A 34 9.75 1.56 17.24
CA ALA A 34 9.73 0.14 16.87
C ALA A 34 8.37 -0.45 17.21
N PHE A 35 7.57 -0.73 16.19
CA PHE A 35 6.18 -1.15 16.30
C PHE A 35 6.03 -2.55 15.72
N VAL A 36 6.34 -3.57 16.53
CA VAL A 36 6.35 -4.97 16.11
C VAL A 36 5.25 -5.74 16.83
N GLY A 37 4.37 -6.40 16.07
CA GLY A 37 3.28 -7.22 16.60
C GLY A 37 2.15 -6.45 17.27
N VAL A 38 2.21 -5.11 17.30
CA VAL A 38 1.18 -4.25 17.89
C VAL A 38 0.00 -4.06 16.93
N VAL A 39 -1.15 -3.66 17.48
CA VAL A 39 -2.35 -3.37 16.70
C VAL A 39 -2.65 -1.88 16.77
N TRP A 40 -2.85 -1.25 15.61
CA TRP A 40 -3.29 0.14 15.53
C TRP A 40 -4.78 0.21 15.25
N ARG A 41 -5.50 1.02 16.03
CA ARG A 41 -6.95 1.18 15.89
C ARG A 41 -7.35 2.63 16.06
N ASN A 42 -8.22 3.14 15.19
CA ASN A 42 -8.83 4.46 15.34
C ASN A 42 -7.77 5.57 15.47
N LEU A 43 -6.76 5.53 14.59
CA LEU A 43 -5.65 6.48 14.58
C LEU A 43 -5.69 7.33 13.33
N THR A 44 -5.45 8.63 13.49
CA THR A 44 -5.23 9.54 12.37
C THR A 44 -3.80 10.05 12.41
N PHE A 45 -3.04 9.80 11.36
CA PHE A 45 -1.72 10.36 11.15
C PHE A 45 -1.83 11.53 10.17
N THR A 46 -1.23 12.68 10.51
CA THR A 46 -1.30 13.88 9.65
C THR A 46 0.07 14.51 9.51
N GLY A 47 0.58 14.63 8.28
CA GLY A 47 1.90 15.24 8.04
C GLY A 47 3.05 14.50 8.71
N CYS A 48 2.89 13.19 8.95
CA CYS A 48 3.92 12.35 9.56
C CYS A 48 4.86 11.77 8.51
N ASP A 49 6.11 11.56 8.90
CA ASP A 49 7.14 10.92 8.09
C ASP A 49 7.33 9.48 8.57
N PHE A 50 7.12 8.54 7.67
CA PHE A 50 7.38 7.11 7.84
C PHE A 50 8.61 6.74 7.02
N ALA A 51 9.74 6.66 7.70
CA ALA A 51 10.97 6.13 7.12
C ALA A 51 11.49 4.95 7.95
N GLY A 52 12.51 4.29 7.41
CA GLY A 52 13.18 3.17 8.06
C GLY A 52 12.76 1.80 7.52
N ASP A 53 13.64 0.83 7.72
CA ASP A 53 13.45 -0.54 7.28
C ASP A 53 13.06 -1.42 8.47
N GLY A 54 11.85 -2.00 8.42
CA GLY A 54 11.39 -3.01 9.38
C GLY A 54 10.98 -2.51 10.76
N ASN A 55 11.01 -1.19 11.00
CA ASN A 55 10.55 -0.58 12.25
C ASN A 55 9.03 -0.64 12.44
N VAL A 56 8.26 -0.72 11.35
CA VAL A 56 6.81 -0.95 11.39
C VAL A 56 6.50 -2.35 10.86
N ARG A 57 6.09 -3.24 11.78
CA ARG A 57 5.69 -4.64 11.52
C ARG A 57 4.47 -4.97 12.37
N LEU A 58 3.33 -4.39 12.02
CA LEU A 58 2.11 -4.47 12.80
C LEU A 58 1.46 -5.85 12.67
N ALA A 59 0.69 -6.23 13.68
CA ALA A 59 -0.21 -7.36 13.56
C ALA A 59 -1.44 -7.01 12.71
N SER A 60 -2.00 -5.81 12.91
CA SER A 60 -3.13 -5.29 12.11
C SER A 60 -3.35 -3.79 12.29
N MET A 61 -4.12 -3.21 11.37
CA MET A 61 -4.68 -1.86 11.46
C MET A 61 -6.20 -1.89 11.26
N THR A 62 -6.93 -1.08 12.00
CA THR A 62 -8.39 -0.95 11.86
C THR A 62 -8.84 0.49 12.05
N ASP A 63 -9.63 1.02 11.12
CA ASP A 63 -10.13 2.41 11.17
C ASP A 63 -8.97 3.42 11.32
N CYS A 64 -7.89 3.24 10.54
CA CYS A 64 -6.74 4.15 10.54
C CYS A 64 -6.74 5.03 9.30
N THR A 65 -6.31 6.28 9.46
CA THR A 65 -6.24 7.27 8.38
C THR A 65 -4.87 7.94 8.35
N PHE A 66 -4.30 8.08 7.17
CA PHE A 66 -3.07 8.80 6.91
C PHE A 66 -3.39 9.96 5.97
N VAL A 67 -3.01 11.18 6.34
CA VAL A 67 -3.29 12.40 5.58
C VAL A 67 -1.99 13.17 5.41
N ASP A 68 -1.63 13.50 4.17
CA ASP A 68 -0.42 14.26 3.85
C ASP A 68 0.86 13.64 4.46
N CYS A 69 0.88 12.31 4.63
CA CYS A 69 2.02 11.59 5.18
C CYS A 69 3.05 11.27 4.09
N GLN A 70 4.31 11.20 4.48
CA GLN A 70 5.42 10.79 3.60
C GLN A 70 5.92 9.41 3.99
N PHE A 71 6.16 8.57 2.99
CA PHE A 71 6.70 7.22 3.12
C PHE A 71 8.04 7.18 2.38
N LEU A 72 9.16 7.24 3.11
CA LEU A 72 10.49 7.43 2.56
C LEU A 72 11.28 6.11 2.58
N ALA A 73 11.29 5.45 1.42
CA ALA A 73 11.84 4.12 1.19
C ALA A 73 11.50 3.10 2.29
N PRO A 74 10.23 2.98 2.72
CA PRO A 74 9.88 2.11 3.82
C PRO A 74 10.00 0.64 3.42
N ASN A 75 10.41 -0.18 4.37
CA ASN A 75 10.09 -1.61 4.39
C ASN A 75 9.17 -1.89 5.58
N HIS A 76 7.88 -1.68 5.38
CA HIS A 76 6.86 -1.79 6.41
C HIS A 76 5.89 -2.93 6.11
N ASP A 77 5.49 -3.64 7.16
CA ASP A 77 4.40 -4.61 7.13
C ASP A 77 3.30 -4.08 8.04
N PHE A 78 2.17 -3.70 7.46
CA PHE A 78 1.05 -3.15 8.21
C PHE A 78 0.08 -4.24 8.72
N GLY A 79 0.40 -5.52 8.52
CA GLY A 79 -0.44 -6.63 8.92
C GLY A 79 -1.76 -6.65 8.14
N VAL A 80 -2.83 -7.13 8.77
CA VAL A 80 -4.17 -7.09 8.16
C VAL A 80 -4.77 -5.69 8.32
N MET A 81 -5.20 -5.09 7.21
CA MET A 81 -5.79 -3.74 7.19
C MET A 81 -7.31 -3.78 7.01
N GLN A 82 -8.06 -3.12 7.88
CA GLN A 82 -9.51 -2.99 7.77
C GLN A 82 -9.92 -1.51 7.82
N LYS A 83 -10.57 -1.01 6.77
CA LYS A 83 -11.01 0.40 6.68
C LYS A 83 -9.84 1.37 6.91
N VAL A 84 -8.80 1.22 6.12
CA VAL A 84 -7.60 2.06 6.20
C VAL A 84 -7.56 2.96 4.98
N SER A 85 -7.34 4.26 5.18
CA SER A 85 -7.27 5.21 4.08
C SER A 85 -5.98 6.03 4.11
N PHE A 86 -5.39 6.23 2.95
CA PHE A 86 -4.26 7.12 2.69
C PHE A 86 -4.75 8.21 1.75
N SER A 87 -4.68 9.47 2.18
CA SER A 87 -5.16 10.63 1.43
C SER A 87 -4.02 11.61 1.22
N GLN A 88 -3.74 11.94 -0.05
CA GLN A 88 -2.69 12.90 -0.42
C GLN A 88 -1.30 12.51 0.12
N CYS A 89 -1.09 11.22 0.38
CA CYS A 89 0.18 10.70 0.86
C CYS A 89 1.18 10.59 -0.30
N ARG A 90 2.46 10.64 0.03
CA ARG A 90 3.54 10.42 -0.95
C ARG A 90 4.44 9.26 -0.52
N SER A 91 4.79 8.38 -1.45
CA SER A 91 5.92 7.48 -1.28
C SER A 91 7.10 7.92 -2.16
N VAL A 92 8.32 7.77 -1.65
CA VAL A 92 9.56 8.09 -2.37
C VAL A 92 10.59 7.00 -2.15
N GLY A 93 11.23 6.55 -3.23
CA GLY A 93 12.20 5.46 -3.18
C GLY A 93 11.51 4.10 -3.05
N ARG A 94 12.29 3.05 -2.77
CA ARG A 94 11.79 1.67 -2.66
C ARG A 94 10.78 1.57 -1.53
N SER A 95 9.49 1.61 -1.87
CA SER A 95 8.43 1.66 -0.88
C SER A 95 7.68 0.35 -0.86
N VAL A 96 7.82 -0.37 0.25
CA VAL A 96 7.05 -1.56 0.55
C VAL A 96 6.21 -1.26 1.76
N PHE A 97 4.91 -1.18 1.56
CA PHE A 97 3.97 -1.16 2.66
C PHE A 97 2.71 -1.91 2.24
N CYS A 98 2.75 -3.21 2.48
CA CYS A 98 1.73 -4.14 2.02
C CYS A 98 0.82 -4.52 3.19
N GLY A 99 -0.49 -4.61 2.93
CA GLY A 99 -1.45 -5.29 3.80
C GLY A 99 -1.53 -6.77 3.46
N ARG A 100 -1.75 -7.60 4.47
CA ARG A 100 -1.84 -9.06 4.32
C ARG A 100 -3.21 -9.53 3.84
N ASP A 101 -3.33 -10.85 3.65
CA ASP A 101 -4.58 -11.51 3.29
C ASP A 101 -5.70 -11.16 4.29
N GLY A 102 -6.92 -11.02 3.79
CA GLY A 102 -8.06 -10.59 4.61
C GLY A 102 -8.17 -9.08 4.81
N SER A 103 -7.24 -8.29 4.25
CA SER A 103 -7.39 -6.84 4.23
C SER A 103 -8.61 -6.42 3.39
N SER A 104 -9.37 -5.45 3.88
CA SER A 104 -10.58 -4.95 3.22
C SER A 104 -10.83 -3.47 3.49
N GLY A 105 -11.40 -2.77 2.50
CA GLY A 105 -11.63 -1.33 2.59
C GLY A 105 -10.34 -0.50 2.69
N VAL A 106 -9.27 -0.93 1.99
CA VAL A 106 -8.03 -0.16 1.88
C VAL A 106 -8.15 0.81 0.71
N VAL A 107 -7.89 2.10 0.95
CA VAL A 107 -8.05 3.16 -0.05
C VAL A 107 -6.82 4.06 -0.10
N PHE A 108 -6.34 4.30 -1.31
CA PHE A 108 -5.39 5.36 -1.65
C PHE A 108 -6.12 6.41 -2.49
N ASP A 109 -6.19 7.65 -2.01
CA ASP A 109 -6.87 8.75 -2.71
C ASP A 109 -5.93 9.95 -2.88
N GLY A 110 -5.65 10.31 -4.13
CA GLY A 110 -4.77 11.42 -4.46
C GLY A 110 -3.31 11.21 -4.05
N CYS A 111 -2.88 9.97 -3.90
CA CYS A 111 -1.50 9.66 -3.50
C CYS A 111 -0.53 9.74 -4.69
N THR A 112 0.72 10.09 -4.41
CA THR A 112 1.81 10.04 -5.39
C THR A 112 2.83 8.97 -5.00
N PHE A 113 3.16 8.07 -5.92
CA PHE A 113 4.13 7.01 -5.68
C PHE A 113 5.36 7.22 -6.56
N SER A 114 6.51 7.54 -5.96
CA SER A 114 7.76 7.75 -6.68
C SER A 114 8.73 6.63 -6.35
N GLY A 115 8.51 5.47 -6.94
CA GLY A 115 9.43 4.34 -6.90
C GLY A 115 10.78 4.72 -7.50
N GLY A 116 11.84 4.17 -6.91
CA GLY A 116 13.17 4.22 -7.52
C GLY A 116 13.27 3.22 -8.67
N GLY A 117 14.43 2.57 -8.82
CA GLY A 117 14.51 1.34 -9.62
C GLY A 117 13.56 0.26 -9.07
N SER A 118 13.22 -0.72 -9.92
CA SER A 118 12.27 -1.81 -9.64
C SER A 118 12.41 -2.41 -8.23
N ALA A 119 11.28 -2.67 -7.57
CA ALA A 119 11.25 -3.30 -6.25
C ALA A 119 11.90 -4.71 -6.28
N PRO A 120 12.65 -5.14 -5.24
CA PRO A 120 13.22 -6.50 -5.14
C PRO A 120 12.15 -7.60 -5.09
N ALA A 121 12.53 -8.83 -5.46
CA ALA A 121 11.62 -9.93 -5.78
C ALA A 121 10.86 -10.42 -4.56
N GLU A 122 11.44 -10.23 -3.37
CA GLU A 122 10.86 -10.61 -2.10
C GLU A 122 9.69 -9.72 -1.65
N PHE A 123 9.47 -8.55 -2.29
CA PHE A 123 8.47 -7.57 -1.88
C PHE A 123 7.36 -7.38 -2.91
N GLU A 124 6.13 -7.32 -2.42
CA GLU A 124 4.92 -7.13 -3.24
C GLU A 124 4.67 -5.65 -3.60
N GLY A 125 5.45 -4.71 -3.06
CA GLY A 125 5.31 -3.28 -3.37
C GLY A 125 4.21 -2.58 -2.57
N ILE A 126 3.41 -1.74 -3.22
CA ILE A 126 2.42 -0.86 -2.60
C ILE A 126 1.01 -1.41 -2.81
N GLY A 127 0.27 -1.60 -1.71
CA GLY A 127 -1.12 -2.08 -1.75
C GLY A 127 -1.42 -3.13 -0.68
N CYS A 128 -2.19 -4.16 -1.03
CA CYS A 128 -2.42 -5.30 -0.14
C CYS A 128 -2.83 -6.56 -0.91
N THR A 129 -2.64 -7.74 -0.31
CA THR A 129 -3.15 -9.00 -0.88
C THR A 129 -4.65 -9.22 -0.61
N GLY A 130 -5.35 -8.22 -0.08
CA GLY A 130 -6.80 -8.18 0.07
C GLY A 130 -7.48 -7.29 -0.99
N GLU A 131 -8.41 -6.47 -0.53
CA GLU A 131 -9.15 -5.49 -1.36
C GLU A 131 -8.51 -4.10 -1.26
N VAL A 132 -8.15 -3.52 -2.41
CA VAL A 132 -7.56 -2.19 -2.50
C VAL A 132 -8.20 -1.33 -3.58
N VAL A 133 -8.35 -0.04 -3.27
CA VAL A 133 -8.78 1.01 -4.20
C VAL A 133 -7.65 2.03 -4.36
N PHE A 134 -7.31 2.36 -5.60
CA PHE A 134 -6.50 3.53 -5.95
C PHE A 134 -7.39 4.53 -6.70
N ARG A 135 -7.47 5.77 -6.23
CA ARG A 135 -8.24 6.83 -6.86
C ARG A 135 -7.40 8.10 -6.98
N ASN A 136 -7.45 8.76 -8.13
CA ASN A 136 -6.73 10.01 -8.38
C ASN A 136 -5.21 9.92 -8.13
N CYS A 137 -4.65 8.71 -8.13
CA CYS A 137 -3.24 8.51 -7.82
C CYS A 137 -2.34 8.75 -9.03
N THR A 138 -1.11 9.17 -8.74
CA THR A 138 -0.02 9.25 -9.73
C THR A 138 1.15 8.40 -9.28
N GLY A 139 1.99 7.95 -10.21
CA GLY A 139 3.25 7.37 -9.79
C GLY A 139 4.14 6.80 -10.89
N SER A 140 5.35 6.40 -10.50
CA SER A 140 6.33 5.81 -11.41
C SER A 140 7.28 4.85 -10.72
N GLY A 141 7.75 3.81 -11.42
CA GLY A 141 8.83 2.91 -10.97
C GLY A 141 8.52 1.95 -9.81
N ASP A 142 7.33 2.06 -9.20
CA ASP A 142 6.86 1.18 -8.13
C ASP A 142 6.13 -0.06 -8.67
N VAL A 143 5.98 -1.06 -7.79
CA VAL A 143 5.11 -2.22 -8.00
C VAL A 143 3.81 -2.00 -7.22
N LEU A 144 2.65 -2.02 -7.88
CA LEU A 144 1.36 -2.03 -7.18
C LEU A 144 0.80 -3.45 -7.10
N VAL A 145 0.25 -3.81 -5.93
CA VAL A 145 -0.32 -5.14 -5.67
C VAL A 145 -1.74 -5.09 -5.12
N ALA A 146 -2.54 -6.02 -5.63
CA ALA A 146 -3.88 -6.34 -5.17
C ALA A 146 -4.10 -7.86 -5.18
N GLY A 147 -4.75 -8.43 -4.17
CA GLY A 147 -4.97 -9.88 -4.11
C GLY A 147 -6.39 -10.33 -4.47
N THR A 148 -7.43 -9.87 -3.75
CA THR A 148 -8.82 -10.31 -3.97
C THR A 148 -9.66 -9.32 -4.78
N ARG A 149 -9.36 -8.02 -4.67
CA ARG A 149 -10.04 -6.98 -5.45
C ARG A 149 -9.12 -5.79 -5.70
N LEU A 150 -9.07 -5.36 -6.96
CA LEU A 150 -8.44 -4.11 -7.39
C LEU A 150 -9.51 -3.20 -7.97
N MET A 151 -9.60 -1.97 -7.45
CA MET A 151 -10.27 -0.87 -8.13
C MET A 151 -9.26 0.24 -8.40
N MET A 152 -9.25 0.74 -9.63
CA MET A 152 -8.45 1.88 -10.03
C MET A 152 -9.30 2.88 -10.79
N GLU A 153 -9.24 4.14 -10.40
CA GLU A 153 -10.08 5.20 -10.94
C GLU A 153 -9.27 6.49 -11.09
N SER A 154 -9.25 7.05 -12.30
CA SER A 154 -8.60 8.34 -12.58
C SER A 154 -7.12 8.38 -12.20
N CYS A 155 -6.39 7.27 -12.42
CA CYS A 155 -4.96 7.18 -12.10
C CYS A 155 -4.05 7.41 -13.32
N GLN A 156 -2.84 7.92 -13.08
CA GLN A 156 -1.79 8.08 -14.10
C GLN A 156 -0.47 7.49 -13.62
N PHE A 157 0.00 6.45 -14.30
CA PHE A 157 1.16 5.67 -13.91
C PHE A 157 2.21 5.61 -15.02
N ASP A 158 3.47 5.87 -14.69
CA ASP A 158 4.57 5.86 -15.64
C ASP A 158 5.61 4.79 -15.32
N ASN A 159 5.83 3.86 -16.24
CA ASN A 159 6.78 2.75 -16.11
C ASN A 159 6.59 1.98 -14.80
N MET A 160 5.34 1.63 -14.51
CA MET A 160 4.96 0.91 -13.30
C MET A 160 4.79 -0.57 -13.63
N THR A 161 4.98 -1.42 -12.61
CA THR A 161 4.62 -2.83 -12.69
C THR A 161 3.39 -3.11 -11.85
N PHE A 162 2.45 -3.86 -12.40
CA PHE A 162 1.23 -4.26 -11.69
C PHE A 162 1.15 -5.78 -11.57
N ALA A 163 0.88 -6.26 -10.36
CA ALA A 163 0.64 -7.67 -10.10
C ALA A 163 -0.68 -7.89 -9.37
N ILE A 164 -1.48 -8.82 -9.90
CA ILE A 164 -2.80 -9.14 -9.39
C ILE A 164 -2.84 -10.60 -8.92
N GLY A 165 -3.49 -10.80 -7.78
CA GLY A 165 -3.63 -12.09 -7.13
C GLY A 165 -2.44 -12.42 -6.23
N ARG A 166 -2.50 -13.61 -5.62
CA ARG A 166 -1.45 -14.11 -4.73
C ARG A 166 -0.35 -14.81 -5.51
N GLN A 167 0.91 -14.60 -5.11
CA GLN A 167 2.03 -15.47 -5.51
C GLN A 167 1.76 -16.93 -5.11
N ARG A 168 2.12 -17.88 -5.97
CA ARG A 168 1.87 -19.32 -5.76
C ARG A 168 2.57 -19.85 -4.51
N SER A 169 3.73 -19.31 -4.18
CA SER A 169 4.53 -19.69 -3.01
C SER A 169 3.85 -19.36 -1.67
N ARG A 170 2.87 -18.45 -1.65
CA ARG A 170 2.16 -17.99 -0.44
C ARG A 170 0.82 -18.67 -0.22
N GLY A 171 0.56 -19.78 -0.92
CA GLY A 171 -0.65 -20.60 -0.78
C GLY A 171 -1.57 -20.51 -1.98
N ALA A 172 -2.85 -20.83 -1.78
CA ALA A 172 -3.83 -20.87 -2.87
C ALA A 172 -3.90 -19.52 -3.59
N PRO A 173 -3.81 -19.48 -4.93
CA PRO A 173 -3.98 -18.26 -5.70
C PRO A 173 -5.32 -17.60 -5.37
N LEU A 174 -5.29 -16.30 -5.10
CA LEU A 174 -6.50 -15.49 -4.99
C LEU A 174 -6.95 -15.07 -6.38
N ALA A 175 -8.24 -15.29 -6.68
CA ALA A 175 -8.85 -14.84 -7.93
C ALA A 175 -9.45 -13.44 -7.73
N ALA A 176 -8.82 -12.44 -8.34
CA ALA A 176 -9.16 -11.04 -8.14
C ALA A 176 -10.36 -10.61 -8.99
N THR A 177 -11.17 -9.70 -8.46
CA THR A 177 -12.06 -8.86 -9.28
C THR A 177 -11.34 -7.55 -9.59
N VAL A 178 -11.20 -7.23 -10.87
CA VAL A 178 -10.45 -6.06 -11.34
C VAL A 178 -11.40 -5.08 -12.02
N VAL A 179 -11.40 -3.83 -11.55
CA VAL A 179 -12.13 -2.73 -12.18
C VAL A 179 -11.17 -1.56 -12.37
N ILE A 180 -10.94 -1.17 -13.61
CA ILE A 180 -10.08 -0.02 -13.95
C ILE A 180 -10.86 0.93 -14.85
N ASP A 181 -10.96 2.19 -14.45
CA ASP A 181 -11.67 3.21 -15.21
C ASP A 181 -10.89 4.52 -15.27
N HIS A 182 -11.00 5.24 -16.39
CA HIS A 182 -10.37 6.54 -16.63
C HIS A 182 -8.87 6.61 -16.29
N SER A 183 -8.11 5.52 -16.51
CA SER A 183 -6.73 5.41 -16.02
C SER A 183 -5.72 5.17 -17.14
N GLN A 184 -4.49 5.64 -16.95
CA GLN A 184 -3.42 5.54 -17.93
C GLN A 184 -2.17 4.94 -17.29
N GLY A 185 -1.48 4.08 -18.03
CA GLY A 185 -0.28 3.39 -17.55
C GLY A 185 0.72 3.08 -18.65
N THR A 186 2.00 3.34 -18.41
CA THR A 186 3.11 2.74 -19.18
C THR A 186 3.81 1.66 -18.33
N GLY A 187 4.69 0.87 -18.94
CA GLY A 187 5.31 -0.30 -18.30
C GLY A 187 4.50 -1.59 -18.45
N VAL A 188 4.67 -2.54 -17.52
CA VAL A 188 4.18 -3.92 -17.65
C VAL A 188 3.05 -4.22 -16.67
N TRP A 189 1.88 -4.52 -17.21
CA TRP A 189 0.67 -4.85 -16.48
C TRP A 189 0.43 -6.36 -16.51
N ARG A 190 0.81 -7.07 -15.43
CA ARG A 190 0.71 -8.53 -15.35
C ARG A 190 -0.67 -8.94 -14.84
N MET A 191 -1.53 -9.34 -15.77
CA MET A 191 -2.91 -9.73 -15.52
C MET A 191 -3.07 -11.21 -15.90
N VAL A 192 -2.74 -12.10 -14.95
CA VAL A 192 -2.71 -13.54 -15.19
C VAL A 192 -4.13 -14.13 -15.13
N ASP A 193 -4.55 -14.84 -16.18
CA ASP A 193 -5.94 -15.36 -16.29
C ASP A 193 -6.32 -16.26 -15.11
N GLY A 194 -5.41 -17.13 -14.67
CA GLY A 194 -5.64 -18.01 -13.51
C GLY A 194 -5.72 -17.31 -12.15
N ARG A 195 -5.49 -15.99 -12.12
CA ARG A 195 -5.57 -15.13 -10.92
C ARG A 195 -6.68 -14.08 -11.04
N MET A 196 -7.46 -14.11 -12.10
CA MET A 196 -8.57 -13.18 -12.32
C MET A 196 -9.90 -13.92 -12.31
N LYS A 197 -10.84 -13.43 -11.50
CA LYS A 197 -12.24 -13.88 -11.54
C LYS A 197 -13.04 -13.08 -12.56
N THR A 198 -12.88 -11.76 -12.56
CA THR A 198 -13.53 -10.84 -13.50
C THR A 198 -12.62 -9.63 -13.75
N SER A 199 -12.66 -9.08 -14.97
CA SER A 199 -11.96 -7.86 -15.34
C SER A 199 -12.86 -6.92 -16.12
N HIS A 200 -12.88 -5.65 -15.71
CA HIS A 200 -13.59 -4.58 -16.37
C HIS A 200 -12.65 -3.38 -16.52
N ILE A 201 -12.13 -3.18 -17.72
CA ILE A 201 -11.25 -2.05 -18.05
C ILE A 201 -12.00 -1.15 -19.02
N ARG A 202 -12.18 0.12 -18.67
CA ARG A 202 -12.92 1.12 -19.46
C ARG A 202 -12.16 2.43 -19.47
N ASN A 203 -12.30 3.19 -20.56
CA ASN A 203 -11.73 4.53 -20.70
C ASN A 203 -10.25 4.62 -20.27
N SER A 204 -9.49 3.55 -20.51
CA SER A 204 -8.14 3.38 -19.98
C SER A 204 -7.18 2.89 -21.05
N SER A 205 -5.90 3.23 -20.92
CA SER A 205 -4.85 2.87 -21.88
C SER A 205 -3.61 2.37 -21.15
N PHE A 206 -3.10 1.22 -21.58
CA PHE A 206 -1.91 0.59 -21.03
C PHE A 206 -0.93 0.21 -22.13
N GLU A 207 0.36 0.48 -21.92
CA GLU A 207 1.41 0.16 -22.89
C GLU A 207 1.51 -1.34 -23.15
N GLN A 208 1.59 -2.15 -22.09
CA GLN A 208 1.74 -3.59 -22.21
C GLN A 208 0.95 -4.32 -21.13
N ILE A 209 -0.03 -5.15 -21.54
CA ILE A 209 -0.71 -6.11 -20.68
C ILE A 209 -0.20 -7.52 -21.03
N VAL A 210 0.27 -8.27 -20.04
CA VAL A 210 0.79 -9.63 -20.24
C VAL A 210 0.05 -10.66 -19.37
N ASN A 211 -0.08 -11.86 -19.92
CA ASN A 211 -0.58 -13.06 -19.25
C ASN A 211 0.49 -14.17 -19.38
N ASP A 212 1.67 -13.90 -18.83
CA ASP A 212 2.81 -14.82 -18.94
C ASP A 212 2.96 -15.73 -17.71
N GLY A 213 2.09 -15.56 -16.70
CA GLY A 213 2.19 -16.29 -15.43
C GLY A 213 3.47 -15.98 -14.67
N SER A 214 4.31 -15.07 -15.20
CA SER A 214 5.47 -14.56 -14.48
C SER A 214 4.91 -13.91 -13.24
N GLU A 215 5.40 -14.36 -12.10
CA GLU A 215 5.30 -13.52 -10.93
C GLU A 215 6.14 -12.28 -11.22
N CYS A 216 6.00 -11.20 -10.45
CA CYS A 216 7.11 -10.26 -10.43
C CYS A 216 8.32 -11.04 -9.87
N GLU A 217 9.04 -11.74 -10.74
CA GLU A 217 10.46 -11.96 -10.56
C GLU A 217 11.03 -10.55 -10.64
N ALA A 218 11.47 -10.03 -9.51
CA ALA A 218 12.45 -8.95 -9.61
C ALA A 218 13.82 -9.52 -9.93
#